data_AF-A0A6A6SMW9-F1
#
_entry.id   AF-A0A6A6SMW9-F1
#
_cell.length_a   1.000
_cell.length_b   1.000
_cell.length_c   1.000
_cell.angle_alpha   90.00
_cell.angle_beta   90.00
_cell.angle_gamma   90.00
#
_symmetry.space_group_name_H-M   'P 1'
#
loop_
_entity.id
_entity.type
_entity.pdbx_description
1 polymer ?
#
loop_
_entity_poly.entity_id
_entity_poly.type
_entity_poly.pdbx_seq_one_letter_code
_entity_poly.pdbx_strand_id
1 'polypeptide(L)'
;MADTCSYDCSREPSELVPNADISGVGVIIGYVVSAGIVVFLVVCHYIFAFDPTINPFQQPAATSGTPNLTAFRPNAVDVLAIEIFSIIRPRHNHLQCILVMSDLQILTGMSILISGYVQLRCGISCYHWQIIVYLAWFSSLTHFACLTFLRSYLFNHPERAWRLTAMGLIVMMLTVAFVPTGNYAWFEDVSFSDSQLPIYSQAICHLVFDHRVSAPVTRLSIGFFIALLMIRYFITVVFLHEYLSRHLLSSWRKQASSWSRAKLTFWWER
;
A
#
# COMPACT_ATOMS: atom_id res chain seq x y z
N MET A 1 -2.04 35.23 -5.85
CA MET A 1 -1.96 35.98 -4.58
C MET A 1 -1.53 34.97 -3.54
N ALA A 2 -0.28 35.05 -3.08
CA ALA A 2 0.22 34.17 -2.04
C ALA A 2 -0.16 34.83 -0.72
N ASP A 3 -1.31 34.43 -0.16
CA ASP A 3 -1.58 34.73 1.23
C ASP A 3 -0.48 34.06 2.05
N THR A 4 0.29 34.88 2.78
CA THR A 4 1.29 34.43 3.73
C THR A 4 0.58 33.71 4.87
N CYS A 5 0.35 32.41 4.71
CA CYS A 5 -0.10 31.56 5.79
C CYS A 5 1.06 31.34 6.78
N SER A 6 0.75 31.42 8.07
CA SER A 6 1.71 31.31 9.17
C SER A 6 1.17 30.32 10.19
N TYR A 7 2.06 29.53 10.76
CA TYR A 7 1.77 28.58 11.82
C TYR A 7 2.37 29.09 13.14
N ASP A 8 1.71 28.80 14.26
CA ASP A 8 2.14 29.24 15.59
C ASP A 8 2.09 28.03 16.53
N CYS A 9 3.28 27.51 16.87
CA CYS A 9 3.43 26.37 17.78
C CYS A 9 3.35 26.76 19.26
N SER A 10 3.28 28.06 19.57
CA SER A 10 3.15 28.57 20.93
C SER A 10 1.70 28.77 21.36
N ARG A 11 0.75 28.74 20.40
CA ARG A 11 -0.69 28.87 20.67
C ARG A 11 -1.42 27.63 20.20
N GLU A 12 -1.94 26.86 21.14
CA GLU A 12 -2.84 25.75 20.82
C GLU A 12 -4.25 26.28 20.52
N PRO A 13 -4.83 25.96 19.35
CA PRO A 13 -6.20 26.32 19.03
C PRO A 13 -7.17 25.70 20.02
N SER A 14 -8.14 26.48 20.50
CA SER A 14 -9.23 25.98 21.36
C SER A 14 -10.32 25.26 20.58
N GLU A 15 -10.38 25.43 19.26
CA GLU A 15 -11.40 24.85 18.38
C GLU A 15 -10.78 24.24 17.12
N LEU A 16 -11.35 23.12 16.67
CA LEU A 16 -10.98 22.48 15.40
C LEU A 16 -11.60 23.25 14.25
N VAL A 17 -10.76 23.92 13.44
CA VAL A 17 -11.22 24.58 12.22
C VAL A 17 -11.62 23.51 11.19
N PRO A 18 -12.87 23.52 10.68
CA PRO A 18 -13.31 22.58 9.65
C PRO A 18 -12.51 22.78 8.36
N ASN A 19 -12.01 21.69 7.79
CA ASN A 19 -11.33 21.69 6.50
C ASN A 19 -12.02 20.69 5.56
N ALA A 20 -12.95 21.21 4.75
CA ALA A 20 -13.76 20.41 3.84
C ALA A 20 -12.93 19.80 2.69
N ASP A 21 -11.79 20.37 2.36
CA ASP A 21 -10.92 19.86 1.29
C ASP A 21 -10.24 18.53 1.69
N ILE A 22 -10.21 18.21 2.98
CA ILE A 22 -9.57 17.01 3.53
C ILE A 22 -10.59 16.08 4.16
N SER A 23 -11.37 16.61 5.09
CA SER A 23 -12.36 15.87 5.87
C SER A 23 -13.78 15.94 5.28
N GLY A 24 -13.92 16.53 4.09
CA GLY A 24 -15.20 16.62 3.41
C GLY A 24 -15.78 15.24 3.12
N VAL A 25 -17.10 15.11 3.33
CA VAL A 25 -17.84 13.87 3.12
C VAL A 25 -17.61 13.30 1.70
N GLY A 26 -17.57 14.16 0.69
CA GLY A 26 -17.30 13.76 -0.70
C GLY A 26 -15.89 13.17 -0.89
N VAL A 27 -14.88 13.72 -0.22
CA VAL A 27 -13.50 13.20 -0.26
C VAL A 27 -13.48 11.79 0.34
N ILE A 28 -14.00 11.63 1.55
CA ILE A 28 -14.02 10.33 2.23
C ILE A 28 -14.80 9.29 1.41
N ILE A 29 -15.98 9.63 0.90
CA ILE A 29 -16.76 8.75 0.03
C ILE A 29 -15.97 8.37 -1.22
N GLY A 30 -15.30 9.33 -1.88
CA GLY A 30 -14.51 9.07 -3.08
C GLY A 30 -13.39 8.05 -2.85
N TYR A 31 -12.64 8.17 -1.76
CA TYR A 31 -11.58 7.20 -1.43
C TYR A 31 -12.14 5.84 -1.02
N VAL A 32 -13.20 5.80 -0.21
CA VAL A 32 -13.81 4.53 0.24
C VAL A 32 -14.45 3.77 -0.93
N VAL A 33 -15.25 4.46 -1.76
CA VAL A 33 -15.89 3.87 -2.93
C VAL A 33 -14.85 3.40 -3.93
N SER A 34 -13.82 4.19 -4.20
CA SER A 34 -12.78 3.80 -5.16
C SER A 34 -12.04 2.54 -4.71
N ALA A 35 -11.68 2.42 -3.43
CA ALA A 35 -11.06 1.19 -2.95
C ALA A 35 -12.04 0.00 -2.94
N GLY A 36 -13.31 0.23 -2.60
CA GLY A 36 -14.36 -0.79 -2.68
C GLY A 36 -14.50 -1.35 -4.11
N ILE A 37 -14.49 -0.47 -5.11
CA ILE A 37 -14.50 -0.85 -6.53
C ILE A 37 -13.25 -1.67 -6.87
N VAL A 38 -12.05 -1.29 -6.39
CA VAL A 38 -10.84 -2.07 -6.64
C VAL A 38 -10.94 -3.47 -6.04
N VAL A 39 -11.37 -3.58 -4.79
CA VAL A 39 -11.56 -4.90 -4.15
C VAL A 39 -12.54 -5.74 -4.95
N PHE A 40 -13.66 -5.14 -5.37
CA PHE A 40 -14.64 -5.82 -6.21
C PHE A 40 -14.04 -6.28 -7.55
N LEU A 41 -13.30 -5.40 -8.25
CA LEU A 41 -12.65 -5.73 -9.52
C LEU A 41 -11.58 -6.80 -9.38
N VAL A 42 -10.82 -6.77 -8.28
CA VAL A 42 -9.83 -7.79 -7.93
C VAL A 42 -10.50 -9.15 -7.72
N VAL A 43 -11.58 -9.19 -6.95
CA VAL A 43 -12.36 -10.42 -6.72
C VAL A 43 -12.94 -10.93 -8.04
N CYS A 44 -13.54 -10.06 -8.84
CA CYS A 44 -14.05 -10.41 -10.16
C CYS A 44 -12.94 -10.95 -11.07
N HIS A 45 -11.78 -10.30 -11.10
CA HIS A 45 -10.64 -10.77 -11.91
C HIS A 45 -10.14 -12.13 -11.44
N TYR A 46 -10.04 -12.36 -10.13
CA TYR A 46 -9.63 -13.65 -9.57
C TYR A 46 -10.61 -14.77 -9.95
N ILE A 47 -11.91 -14.49 -9.91
CA ILE A 47 -12.95 -15.48 -10.20
C ILE A 47 -13.06 -15.75 -11.72
N PHE A 48 -12.98 -14.70 -12.55
CA PHE A 48 -13.35 -14.80 -13.98
C PHE A 48 -12.17 -14.89 -14.95
N ALA A 49 -11.06 -14.23 -14.64
CA ALA A 49 -9.95 -14.01 -15.57
C ALA A 49 -8.65 -14.71 -15.15
N PHE A 50 -8.50 -15.09 -13.88
CA PHE A 50 -7.28 -15.76 -13.41
C PHE A 50 -7.21 -17.19 -13.95
N ASP A 51 -6.24 -17.43 -14.83
CA ASP A 51 -5.90 -18.77 -15.30
C ASP A 51 -4.60 -19.23 -14.62
N PRO A 52 -4.66 -20.18 -13.68
CA PRO A 52 -3.55 -20.63 -12.88
C PRO A 52 -2.63 -21.54 -13.68
N THR A 53 -3.01 -21.90 -14.92
CA THR A 53 -2.23 -22.80 -15.77
C THR A 53 -1.25 -22.04 -16.67
N ILE A 54 -1.46 -20.74 -16.88
CA ILE A 54 -0.60 -19.90 -17.71
C ILE A 54 0.58 -19.40 -16.87
N ASN A 55 1.80 -19.76 -17.28
CA ASN A 55 3.01 -19.26 -16.62
C ASN A 55 3.20 -17.78 -16.96
N PRO A 56 3.16 -16.85 -15.98
CA PRO A 56 3.25 -15.41 -16.23
C PRO A 56 4.62 -14.94 -16.76
N PHE A 57 5.63 -15.82 -16.85
CA PHE A 57 6.97 -15.52 -17.37
C PHE A 57 7.30 -16.27 -18.68
N GLN A 58 6.33 -16.90 -19.33
CA GLN A 58 6.58 -17.53 -20.63
C GLN A 58 6.70 -16.45 -21.71
N GLN A 59 7.93 -16.23 -22.19
CA GLN A 59 8.16 -15.52 -23.45
C GLN A 59 7.51 -16.30 -24.60
N PRO A 60 6.87 -15.64 -25.57
CA PRO A 60 6.41 -16.31 -26.79
C PRO A 60 7.62 -16.98 -27.46
N ALA A 61 7.46 -18.28 -27.71
CA ALA A 61 8.54 -19.20 -28.03
C ALA A 61 9.50 -18.69 -29.11
N ALA A 62 10.79 -18.63 -28.78
CA ALA A 62 11.83 -18.81 -29.77
C ALA A 62 11.79 -20.29 -30.20
N THR A 63 11.47 -20.49 -31.47
CA THR A 63 11.44 -21.73 -32.21
C THR A 63 12.77 -22.49 -32.12
N SER A 64 12.93 -23.39 -31.16
CA SER A 64 13.89 -24.51 -31.27
C SER A 64 13.77 -25.41 -30.04
N GLY A 65 13.52 -26.70 -30.31
CA GLY A 65 13.14 -27.70 -29.32
C GLY A 65 14.15 -27.90 -28.19
N THR A 66 13.63 -27.96 -26.97
CA THR A 66 14.01 -28.87 -25.88
C THR A 66 12.94 -28.69 -24.80
N PRO A 67 12.16 -29.72 -24.42
CA PRO A 67 11.16 -29.59 -23.37
C PRO A 67 11.88 -29.59 -22.02
N ASN A 68 12.38 -28.44 -21.59
CA ASN A 68 12.91 -28.27 -20.24
C ASN A 68 11.75 -28.26 -19.22
N LEU A 69 11.51 -29.44 -18.66
CA LEU A 69 10.63 -29.73 -17.52
C LEU A 69 11.06 -28.92 -16.28
N THR A 70 10.62 -27.68 -16.18
CA THR A 70 10.19 -27.14 -14.89
C THR A 70 8.69 -26.89 -14.99
N ALA A 71 7.93 -27.97 -14.85
CA ALA A 71 6.47 -27.94 -14.91
C ALA A 71 5.97 -26.93 -13.86
N PHE A 72 5.45 -25.81 -14.33
CA PHE A 72 4.80 -24.81 -13.48
C PHE A 72 3.63 -25.51 -12.77
N ARG A 73 3.74 -25.65 -11.45
CA ARG A 73 2.72 -26.33 -10.64
C ARG A 73 1.77 -25.28 -10.08
N PRO A 74 0.50 -25.23 -10.52
CA PRO A 74 -0.49 -24.31 -9.98
C PRO A 74 -0.72 -24.57 -8.49
N ASN A 75 -1.10 -23.53 -7.75
CA ASN A 75 -1.45 -23.68 -6.34
C ASN A 75 -2.76 -24.48 -6.23
N ALA A 76 -2.83 -25.44 -5.29
CA ALA A 76 -4.00 -26.31 -5.16
C ALA A 76 -5.28 -25.52 -4.81
N VAL A 77 -5.13 -24.44 -4.04
CA VAL A 77 -6.23 -23.53 -3.68
C VAL A 77 -6.79 -22.82 -4.92
N ASP A 78 -5.91 -22.40 -5.85
CA ASP A 78 -6.33 -21.68 -7.05
C ASP A 78 -7.07 -22.61 -8.01
N VAL A 79 -6.65 -23.88 -8.12
CA VAL A 79 -7.35 -24.89 -8.95
C VAL A 79 -8.74 -25.19 -8.38
N LEU A 80 -8.86 -25.38 -7.06
CA LEU A 80 -10.15 -25.63 -6.40
C LEU A 80 -11.11 -24.45 -6.56
N ALA A 81 -10.62 -23.22 -6.40
CA ALA A 81 -11.44 -22.02 -6.58
C ALA A 81 -12.02 -21.94 -8.00
N ILE A 82 -11.22 -22.25 -9.02
CA ILE A 82 -11.66 -22.17 -10.41
C ILE A 82 -12.65 -23.26 -10.76
N GLU A 83 -12.47 -24.47 -10.22
CA GLU A 83 -13.43 -25.54 -10.42
C GLU A 83 -14.83 -25.15 -9.91
N ILE A 84 -14.89 -24.52 -8.73
CA ILE A 84 -16.13 -24.02 -8.11
C ILE A 84 -16.78 -22.91 -8.94
N PHE A 85 -16.00 -21.98 -9.49
CA PHE A 85 -16.53 -20.78 -10.16
C PHE A 85 -16.58 -20.87 -11.70
N SER A 86 -16.16 -21.99 -12.28
CA SER A 86 -16.06 -22.21 -13.73
C SER A 86 -17.38 -21.99 -14.50
N ILE A 87 -18.52 -22.17 -13.83
CA ILE A 87 -19.87 -22.10 -14.40
C ILE A 87 -20.28 -20.67 -14.81
N ILE A 88 -19.71 -19.64 -14.17
CA ILE A 88 -20.21 -18.25 -14.29
C ILE A 88 -19.34 -17.41 -15.26
N ARG A 89 -18.34 -18.00 -15.93
CA ARG A 89 -17.26 -17.28 -16.64
C ARG A 89 -17.77 -16.34 -17.78
N PRO A 90 -17.82 -15.01 -17.58
CA PRO A 90 -18.07 -14.07 -18.66
C PRO A 90 -16.77 -13.87 -19.45
N ARG A 91 -16.90 -13.63 -20.76
CA ARG A 91 -15.77 -13.57 -21.70
C ARG A 91 -15.21 -12.14 -21.89
N HIS A 92 -15.54 -11.21 -21.00
CA HIS A 92 -15.16 -9.80 -21.14
C HIS A 92 -13.82 -9.47 -20.48
N ASN A 93 -13.00 -8.68 -21.17
CA ASN A 93 -11.69 -8.24 -20.70
C ASN A 93 -11.84 -7.07 -19.70
N HIS A 94 -11.97 -7.37 -18.40
CA HIS A 94 -12.05 -6.37 -17.32
C HIS A 94 -10.72 -5.61 -17.07
N LEU A 95 -9.66 -5.97 -17.79
CA LEU A 95 -8.29 -5.47 -17.61
C LEU A 95 -8.17 -3.95 -17.78
N GLN A 96 -8.87 -3.36 -18.75
CA GLN A 96 -8.81 -1.91 -19.00
C GLN A 96 -9.40 -1.11 -17.84
N CYS A 97 -10.49 -1.59 -17.23
CA CYS A 97 -11.09 -0.95 -16.06
C CYS A 97 -10.14 -0.98 -14.86
N ILE A 98 -9.50 -2.13 -14.61
CA ILE A 98 -8.51 -2.29 -13.53
C ILE A 98 -7.30 -1.36 -13.76
N LEU A 99 -6.86 -1.22 -15.02
CA LEU A 99 -5.73 -0.35 -15.37
C LEU A 99 -6.05 1.12 -15.12
N VAL A 100 -7.20 1.61 -15.60
CA VAL A 100 -7.65 2.99 -15.34
C VAL A 100 -7.83 3.23 -13.84
N MET A 101 -8.41 2.25 -13.14
CA MET A 101 -8.61 2.36 -11.70
C MET A 101 -7.29 2.45 -10.93
N SER A 102 -6.31 1.66 -11.33
CA SER A 102 -4.96 1.69 -10.77
C SER A 102 -4.28 3.06 -10.96
N ASP A 103 -4.51 3.74 -12.08
CA ASP A 103 -4.00 5.09 -12.34
C ASP A 103 -4.69 6.15 -11.49
N LEU A 104 -6.01 6.03 -11.33
CA LEU A 104 -6.76 6.90 -10.43
C LEU A 104 -6.21 6.81 -9.01
N GLN A 105 -5.86 5.63 -8.51
CA GLN A 105 -5.29 5.47 -7.16
C GLN A 105 -3.90 6.11 -6.98
N ILE A 106 -3.05 6.15 -8.02
CA ILE A 106 -1.79 6.90 -7.97
C ILE A 106 -2.09 8.39 -7.94
N LEU A 107 -2.95 8.88 -8.84
CA LEU A 107 -3.26 10.30 -8.97
C LEU A 107 -3.92 10.84 -7.70
N THR A 108 -4.91 10.14 -7.14
CA THR A 108 -5.57 10.52 -5.90
C THR A 108 -4.60 10.46 -4.73
N GLY A 109 -3.82 9.38 -4.58
CA GLY A 109 -2.81 9.25 -3.53
C GLY A 109 -1.73 10.34 -3.56
N MET A 110 -1.26 10.71 -4.75
CA MET A 110 -0.29 11.79 -4.92
C MET A 110 -0.93 13.17 -4.66
N SER A 111 -2.14 13.40 -5.14
CA SER A 111 -2.84 14.69 -4.97
C SER A 111 -3.11 15.03 -3.51
N ILE A 112 -3.54 14.06 -2.69
CA ILE A 112 -3.84 14.29 -1.27
C ILE A 112 -2.56 14.50 -0.46
N LEU A 113 -1.48 13.79 -0.78
CA LEU A 113 -0.18 14.01 -0.15
C LEU A 113 0.37 15.39 -0.48
N ILE A 114 0.38 15.77 -1.77
CA ILE A 114 0.85 17.11 -2.19
C ILE A 114 0.03 18.20 -1.49
N SER A 115 -1.31 18.08 -1.51
CA SER A 115 -2.20 19.03 -0.86
C SER A 115 -1.95 19.12 0.64
N GLY A 116 -1.76 17.97 1.31
CA GLY A 116 -1.42 17.91 2.71
C GLY A 116 -0.10 18.61 3.05
N TYR A 117 0.96 18.37 2.27
CA TYR A 117 2.27 19.02 2.49
C TYR A 117 2.24 20.53 2.22
N VAL A 118 1.45 20.99 1.25
CA VAL A 118 1.25 22.42 1.02
C VAL A 118 0.51 23.05 2.18
N GLN A 119 -0.60 22.44 2.63
CA GLN A 119 -1.40 22.93 3.75
C GLN A 119 -0.68 22.82 5.10
N LEU A 120 0.31 21.92 5.23
CA LEU A 120 1.14 21.79 6.42
C LEU A 120 1.87 23.09 6.76
N ARG A 121 2.32 23.83 5.75
CA ARG A 121 2.96 25.15 5.91
C ARG A 121 2.01 26.20 6.48
N CYS A 122 0.71 25.98 6.33
CA CYS A 122 -0.34 26.87 6.79
C CYS A 122 -0.94 26.47 8.15
N GLY A 123 -0.36 25.48 8.84
CA GLY A 123 -0.79 25.10 10.19
C GLY A 123 -2.04 24.22 10.22
N ILE A 124 -2.09 23.17 9.40
CA ILE A 124 -3.12 22.12 9.48
C ILE A 124 -3.10 21.41 10.84
N SER A 125 -4.27 21.03 11.37
CA SER A 125 -4.35 20.27 12.63
C SER A 125 -3.88 18.82 12.50
N CYS A 126 -3.44 18.24 13.62
CA CYS A 126 -3.04 16.82 13.72
C CYS A 126 -4.14 15.86 13.25
N TYR A 127 -5.41 16.19 13.54
CA TYR A 127 -6.57 15.43 13.06
C TYR A 127 -6.65 15.33 11.54
N HIS A 128 -6.62 16.47 10.85
CA HIS A 128 -6.72 16.48 9.37
C HIS A 128 -5.48 15.86 8.73
N TRP A 129 -4.30 16.03 9.33
CA TRP A 129 -3.07 15.37 8.90
C TRP A 129 -3.19 13.84 8.96
N GLN A 130 -3.73 13.30 10.05
CA GLN A 130 -3.94 11.87 10.20
C GLN A 130 -4.89 11.31 9.12
N ILE A 131 -5.96 12.03 8.78
CA ILE A 131 -6.86 11.67 7.68
C ILE A 131 -6.08 11.57 6.36
N ILE A 132 -5.27 12.59 6.02
CA ILE A 132 -4.45 12.59 4.80
C ILE A 132 -3.55 11.37 4.75
N VAL A 133 -2.84 11.08 5.84
CA VAL A 133 -1.91 9.94 5.94
C VAL A 133 -2.64 8.62 5.72
N TYR A 134 -3.80 8.41 6.34
CA TYR A 134 -4.56 7.18 6.17
C TYR A 134 -5.19 7.04 4.78
N LEU A 135 -5.72 8.12 4.20
CA LEU A 135 -6.24 8.10 2.83
C LEU A 135 -5.14 7.75 1.82
N ALA A 136 -3.97 8.38 1.94
CA ALA A 136 -2.82 8.10 1.10
C ALA A 136 -2.31 6.66 1.29
N TRP A 137 -2.23 6.19 2.54
CA TRP A 137 -1.85 4.82 2.85
C TRP A 137 -2.80 3.80 2.23
N PHE A 138 -4.10 4.03 2.36
CA PHE A 138 -5.11 3.16 1.80
C PHE A 138 -5.10 3.14 0.25
N SER A 139 -4.93 4.31 -0.37
CA SER A 139 -4.69 4.47 -1.81
C SER A 139 -3.48 3.64 -2.27
N SER A 140 -2.40 3.67 -1.48
CA SER A 140 -1.16 2.97 -1.78
C SER A 140 -1.32 1.43 -1.72
N LEU A 141 -2.02 0.92 -0.70
CA LEU A 141 -2.31 -0.52 -0.59
C LEU A 141 -3.18 -1.02 -1.74
N THR A 142 -4.19 -0.23 -2.10
CA THR A 142 -5.10 -0.53 -3.21
C THR A 142 -4.33 -0.61 -4.53
N HIS A 143 -3.41 0.32 -4.78
CA HIS A 143 -2.55 0.30 -5.95
C HIS A 143 -1.63 -0.93 -6.00
N PHE A 144 -1.01 -1.32 -4.88
CA PHE A 144 -0.20 -2.54 -4.82
C PHE A 144 -1.02 -3.81 -5.13
N ALA A 145 -2.27 -3.87 -4.67
CA ALA A 145 -3.18 -4.95 -5.02
C ALA A 145 -3.42 -4.99 -6.53
N CYS A 146 -3.77 -3.86 -7.16
CA CYS A 146 -3.94 -3.76 -8.62
C CYS A 146 -2.70 -4.23 -9.39
N LEU A 147 -1.50 -3.75 -9.02
CA LEU A 147 -0.25 -4.12 -9.68
C LEU A 147 0.05 -5.62 -9.62
N THR A 148 -0.36 -6.29 -8.54
CA THR A 148 -0.17 -7.74 -8.39
C THR A 148 -0.93 -8.51 -9.46
N PHE A 149 -2.17 -8.10 -9.77
CA PHE A 149 -2.98 -8.70 -10.84
C PHE A 149 -2.52 -8.27 -12.23
N LEU A 150 -2.10 -7.02 -12.36
CA LEU A 150 -1.67 -6.45 -13.63
C LEU A 150 -0.24 -6.86 -14.02
N ARG A 151 0.48 -7.59 -13.17
CA ARG A 151 1.87 -8.01 -13.37
C ARG A 151 2.12 -8.72 -14.69
N SER A 152 1.24 -9.64 -15.10
CA SER A 152 1.41 -10.39 -16.35
C SER A 152 1.23 -9.49 -17.57
N TYR A 153 0.30 -8.53 -17.51
CA TYR A 153 0.09 -7.54 -18.56
C TYR A 153 1.26 -6.54 -18.64
N LEU A 154 1.69 -5.97 -17.51
CA LEU A 154 2.76 -4.96 -17.44
C LEU A 154 4.15 -5.53 -17.72
N PHE A 155 4.32 -6.86 -17.74
CA PHE A 155 5.60 -7.48 -18.06
C PHE A 155 6.08 -7.09 -19.47
N ASN A 156 5.16 -6.94 -20.41
CA ASN A 156 5.47 -6.63 -21.81
C ASN A 156 5.37 -5.13 -22.14
N HIS A 157 5.03 -4.26 -21.18
CA HIS A 157 4.78 -2.84 -21.43
C HIS A 157 5.72 -1.92 -20.63
N PRO A 158 6.35 -0.90 -21.27
CA PRO A 158 7.27 0.02 -20.61
C PRO A 158 6.57 0.96 -19.62
N GLU A 159 5.23 1.09 -19.68
CA GLU A 159 4.41 1.89 -18.76
C GLU A 159 4.61 1.51 -17.29
N ARG A 160 5.10 0.30 -17.05
CA ARG A 160 5.46 -0.20 -15.73
C ARG A 160 6.46 0.69 -14.99
N ALA A 161 7.46 1.24 -15.69
CA ALA A 161 8.54 1.98 -15.06
C ALA A 161 8.01 3.24 -14.39
N TRP A 162 7.21 4.05 -15.11
CA TRP A 162 6.68 5.29 -14.56
C TRP A 162 5.69 5.04 -13.41
N ARG A 163 4.86 3.99 -13.49
CA ARG A 163 3.94 3.61 -12.41
C ARG A 163 4.68 3.23 -11.13
N LEU A 164 5.74 2.42 -11.25
CA LEU A 164 6.60 2.07 -10.12
C LEU A 164 7.33 3.29 -9.54
N THR A 165 7.85 4.18 -10.39
CA THR A 165 8.52 5.40 -9.94
C THR A 165 7.56 6.33 -9.22
N ALA A 166 6.36 6.57 -9.78
CA ALA A 166 5.32 7.39 -9.14
C ALA A 166 4.90 6.80 -7.79
N MET A 167 4.74 5.48 -7.72
CA MET A 167 4.45 4.79 -6.47
C MET A 167 5.58 4.88 -5.45
N GLY A 168 6.83 4.78 -5.90
CA GLY A 168 8.01 4.99 -5.06
C GLY A 168 8.03 6.39 -4.45
N LEU A 169 7.67 7.41 -5.23
CA LEU A 169 7.52 8.79 -4.73
C LEU A 169 6.43 8.89 -3.66
N ILE A 170 5.25 8.30 -3.89
CA ILE A 170 4.16 8.26 -2.90
C ILE A 170 4.62 7.56 -1.61
N VAL A 171 5.29 6.41 -1.72
CA VAL A 171 5.83 5.65 -0.58
C VAL A 171 6.84 6.46 0.23
N MET A 172 7.74 7.18 -0.43
CA MET A 172 8.71 8.05 0.24
C MET A 172 8.03 9.19 0.98
N MET A 173 7.12 9.91 0.30
CA MET A 173 6.32 10.97 0.90
C MET A 173 5.53 10.45 2.10
N LEU A 174 4.84 9.32 1.94
CA LEU A 174 4.03 8.72 3.00
C LEU A 174 4.87 8.24 4.19
N THR A 175 6.07 7.71 3.96
CA THR A 175 7.00 7.33 5.04
C THR A 175 7.39 8.53 5.89
N VAL A 176 7.70 9.66 5.25
CA VAL A 176 7.98 10.92 5.96
C VAL A 176 6.72 11.40 6.69
N ALA A 177 5.53 11.23 6.11
CA ALA A 177 4.28 11.67 6.72
C ALA A 177 3.85 10.84 7.95
N PHE A 178 4.27 9.58 8.05
CA PHE A 178 4.04 8.74 9.22
C PHE A 178 4.84 9.19 10.46
N VAL A 179 5.99 9.87 10.27
CA VAL A 179 6.85 10.35 11.38
C VAL A 179 6.12 11.31 12.33
N PRO A 180 5.53 12.44 11.87
CA PRO A 180 4.74 13.32 12.75
C PRO A 180 3.54 12.61 13.36
N THR A 181 2.93 11.68 12.62
CA THR A 181 1.77 10.91 13.08
C THR A 181 2.01 10.14 14.36
N GLY A 182 3.28 9.77 14.64
CA GLY A 182 3.63 9.04 15.85
C GLY A 182 4.00 9.88 17.04
N ASN A 183 4.22 11.17 16.83
CA ASN A 183 4.62 12.08 17.88
C ASN A 183 3.43 12.73 18.59
N TYR A 184 2.20 12.38 18.20
CA TYR A 184 1.00 12.84 18.87
C TYR A 184 0.65 11.94 20.06
N ALA A 185 0.29 12.54 21.19
CA ALA A 185 -0.31 11.83 22.32
C ALA A 185 -1.78 11.51 22.00
N TRP A 186 -2.00 10.46 21.20
CA TRP A 186 -3.33 10.00 20.82
C TRP A 186 -4.04 9.37 22.03
N PHE A 187 -4.84 10.15 22.75
CA PHE A 187 -5.85 9.74 23.76
C PHE A 187 -5.42 8.85 24.95
N GLU A 188 -4.31 8.11 24.90
CA GLU A 188 -3.97 7.09 25.92
C GLU A 188 -3.22 7.63 27.13
N ASP A 189 -2.63 8.84 27.07
CA ASP A 189 -1.86 9.43 28.18
C ASP A 189 -2.59 10.59 28.89
N VAL A 190 -3.87 10.84 28.60
CA VAL A 190 -4.61 11.92 29.25
C VAL A 190 -5.12 11.46 30.62
N SER A 191 -4.26 11.63 31.62
CA SER A 191 -4.72 11.85 33.00
C SER A 191 -5.63 13.09 32.96
N PHE A 192 -6.86 12.97 33.44
CA PHE A 192 -7.97 13.95 33.37
C PHE A 192 -7.70 15.36 33.97
N SER A 193 -6.46 15.77 34.22
CA SER A 193 -6.14 16.98 34.99
C SER A 193 -5.42 18.10 34.25
N ASP A 194 -5.24 18.08 32.93
CA ASP A 194 -4.84 19.31 32.23
C ASP A 194 -5.48 19.48 30.86
N SER A 195 -5.96 20.70 30.65
CA SER A 195 -6.83 21.13 29.58
C SER A 195 -6.04 21.44 28.30
N GLN A 196 -5.91 20.47 27.40
CA GLN A 196 -5.95 20.65 25.93
C GLN A 196 -5.67 19.31 25.24
N LEU A 197 -6.57 18.87 24.34
CA LEU A 197 -6.35 17.65 23.56
C LEU A 197 -5.38 17.95 22.40
N PRO A 198 -4.31 17.17 22.20
CA PRO A 198 -3.29 17.36 21.15
C PRO A 198 -3.81 17.16 19.71
N ILE A 199 -5.13 16.95 19.56
CA ILE A 199 -5.84 16.79 18.30
C ILE A 199 -6.03 18.15 17.61
N TYR A 200 -6.11 19.22 18.41
CA TYR A 200 -6.27 20.59 17.93
C TYR A 200 -4.94 21.27 17.60
N SER A 201 -3.81 20.72 18.09
CA SER A 201 -2.50 21.27 17.81
C SER A 201 -2.16 21.18 16.32
N GLN A 202 -1.25 22.06 15.89
CA GLN A 202 -0.83 22.12 14.50
C GLN A 202 0.17 21.00 14.22
N ALA A 203 -0.08 20.21 13.17
CA ALA A 203 0.70 19.03 12.81
C ALA A 203 2.19 19.34 12.58
N ILE A 204 2.50 20.54 12.08
CA ILE A 204 3.86 21.02 11.81
C ILE A 204 4.73 21.08 13.06
N CYS A 205 4.15 21.33 14.23
CA CYS A 205 4.86 21.47 15.50
C CYS A 205 5.39 20.13 16.04
N HIS A 206 4.85 19.02 15.54
CA HIS A 206 5.23 17.66 15.94
C HIS A 206 6.01 16.91 14.83
N LEU A 207 6.41 17.58 13.74
CA LEU A 207 7.26 17.00 12.69
C LEU A 207 8.62 16.54 13.18
N VAL A 208 9.18 17.24 14.16
CA VAL A 208 10.44 16.86 14.79
C VAL A 208 10.13 15.84 15.87
N PHE A 209 10.67 14.63 15.71
CA PHE A 209 10.43 13.52 16.62
C PHE A 209 10.95 13.84 18.03
N ASP A 210 10.06 13.87 19.03
CA ASP A 210 10.46 13.95 20.44
C ASP A 210 10.21 12.60 21.13
N HIS A 211 11.31 11.92 21.46
CA HIS A 211 11.27 10.61 22.13
C HIS A 211 10.59 10.64 23.51
N ARG A 212 10.40 11.83 24.12
CA ARG A 212 9.83 11.96 25.47
C ARG A 212 8.30 12.02 25.49
N VAL A 213 7.66 12.38 24.38
CA VAL A 213 6.21 12.66 24.31
C VAL A 213 5.41 11.47 23.76
N SER A 214 6.02 10.64 22.92
CA SER A 214 5.32 9.54 22.26
C SER A 214 5.31 8.26 23.10
N ALA A 215 4.12 7.71 23.37
CA ALA A 215 3.95 6.42 24.02
C ALA A 215 4.66 5.28 23.25
N PRO A 216 5.28 4.31 23.95
CA PRO A 216 6.02 3.22 23.31
C PRO A 216 5.15 2.40 22.33
N VAL A 217 3.86 2.23 22.63
CA VAL A 217 2.89 1.51 21.79
C VAL A 217 2.65 2.22 20.45
N THR A 218 2.48 3.53 20.45
CA THR A 218 2.28 4.35 19.25
C THR A 218 3.51 4.29 18.35
N ARG A 219 4.71 4.39 18.92
CA ARG A 219 5.97 4.25 18.17
C ARG A 219 6.11 2.89 17.50
N LEU A 220 5.80 1.81 18.21
CA LEU A 220 5.85 0.46 17.67
C LEU A 220 4.83 0.27 16.54
N SER A 221 3.60 0.79 16.71
CA SER A 221 2.56 0.69 15.68
C SER A 221 2.97 1.36 14.38
N ILE A 222 3.58 2.55 14.44
CA ILE A 222 3.98 3.30 13.25
C ILE A 222 5.22 2.70 12.60
N GLY A 223 6.20 2.27 13.41
CA GLY A 223 7.32 1.48 12.91
C GLY A 223 6.83 0.24 12.15
N PHE A 224 5.82 -0.44 12.68
CA PHE A 224 5.18 -1.58 12.03
C PHE A 224 4.49 -1.20 10.71
N PHE A 225 3.69 -0.13 10.67
CA PHE A 225 3.03 0.32 9.42
C PHE A 225 4.03 0.74 8.34
N ILE A 226 5.08 1.48 8.71
CA ILE A 226 6.17 1.85 7.79
C ILE A 226 6.88 0.59 7.29
N ALA A 227 7.21 -0.35 8.18
CA ALA A 227 7.85 -1.61 7.79
C ALA A 227 6.96 -2.41 6.83
N LEU A 228 5.66 -2.53 7.10
CA LEU A 228 4.72 -3.20 6.19
C LEU A 228 4.69 -2.53 4.82
N LEU A 229 4.65 -1.20 4.76
CA LEU A 229 4.61 -0.45 3.52
C LEU A 229 5.90 -0.62 2.70
N MET A 230 7.06 -0.55 3.36
CA MET A 230 8.36 -0.78 2.72
C MET A 230 8.54 -2.22 2.26
N ILE A 231 8.13 -3.20 3.08
CA ILE A 231 8.14 -4.62 2.71
C ILE A 231 7.23 -4.85 1.50
N ARG A 232 6.03 -4.26 1.48
CA ARG A 232 5.09 -4.38 0.35
C ARG A 232 5.62 -3.75 -0.93
N TYR A 233 6.22 -2.57 -0.84
CA TYR A 233 6.89 -1.94 -1.97
C TYR A 233 8.04 -2.81 -2.50
N PHE A 234 8.90 -3.31 -1.61
CA PHE A 234 10.02 -4.17 -1.96
C PHE A 234 9.56 -5.48 -2.63
N ILE A 235 8.57 -6.15 -2.03
CA ILE A 235 7.93 -7.35 -2.60
C ILE A 235 7.43 -7.04 -4.02
N THR A 236 6.73 -5.93 -4.19
CA THR A 236 6.21 -5.52 -5.50
C THR A 236 7.32 -5.33 -6.52
N VAL A 237 8.41 -4.62 -6.17
CA VAL A 237 9.56 -4.42 -7.06
C VAL A 237 10.23 -5.74 -7.43
N VAL A 238 10.49 -6.61 -6.44
CA VAL A 238 11.13 -7.91 -6.63
C VAL A 238 10.30 -8.80 -7.55
N PHE A 239 8.99 -8.91 -7.28
CA PHE A 239 8.12 -9.71 -8.12
C PHE A 239 8.01 -9.10 -9.52
N LEU A 240 7.84 -7.79 -9.65
CA LEU A 240 7.69 -7.22 -10.96
C LEU A 240 8.97 -7.45 -11.80
N HIS A 241 10.18 -7.42 -11.22
CA HIS A 241 11.43 -7.61 -11.94
C HIS A 241 11.84 -9.10 -12.05
N GLU A 242 11.68 -9.70 -13.24
CA GLU A 242 11.93 -11.13 -13.50
C GLU A 242 13.33 -11.60 -13.07
N TYR A 243 14.35 -10.76 -13.26
CA TYR A 243 15.72 -11.06 -12.82
C TYR A 243 15.83 -11.19 -11.29
N LEU A 244 15.23 -10.28 -10.52
CA LEU A 244 15.23 -10.35 -9.06
C LEU A 244 14.33 -11.48 -8.55
N SER A 245 13.15 -11.65 -9.16
CA SER A 245 12.22 -12.73 -8.80
C SER A 245 12.88 -14.10 -8.98
N ARG A 246 13.60 -14.37 -10.07
CA ARG A 246 14.25 -15.68 -10.26
C ARG A 246 15.37 -15.93 -9.25
N HIS A 247 16.18 -14.93 -8.94
CA HIS A 247 17.31 -15.10 -8.02
C HIS A 247 16.89 -15.13 -6.55
N LEU A 248 16.05 -14.19 -6.10
CA LEU A 248 15.66 -14.11 -4.69
C LEU A 248 14.65 -15.20 -4.31
N LEU A 249 13.65 -15.46 -5.16
CA LEU A 249 12.64 -16.48 -4.87
C LEU A 249 13.22 -17.89 -4.89
N SER A 250 14.23 -18.16 -5.75
CA SER A 250 14.92 -19.45 -5.75
C SER A 250 15.79 -19.63 -4.51
N SER A 251 16.52 -18.59 -4.07
CA SER A 251 17.27 -18.62 -2.81
C SER A 251 16.35 -18.82 -1.60
N TRP A 252 15.26 -18.06 -1.51
CA TRP A 252 14.29 -18.18 -0.42
C TRP A 252 13.60 -19.54 -0.37
N ARG A 253 13.13 -20.05 -1.51
CA ARG A 253 12.51 -21.39 -1.58
C ARG A 253 13.48 -22.49 -1.17
N LYS A 254 14.74 -22.42 -1.61
CA LYS A 254 15.77 -23.38 -1.20
C LYS A 254 15.99 -23.34 0.31
N GLN A 255 16.13 -22.15 0.89
CA GLN A 255 16.38 -21.95 2.31
C GLN A 255 15.18 -22.33 3.20
N ALA A 256 13.96 -22.00 2.77
CA ALA A 256 12.73 -22.43 3.44
C ALA A 256 12.55 -23.96 3.36
N SER A 257 12.89 -24.57 2.21
CA SER A 257 12.83 -26.02 2.06
C SER A 257 13.88 -26.76 2.89
N SER A 258 15.09 -26.20 3.05
CA SER A 258 16.11 -26.79 3.90
C SER A 258 15.74 -26.67 5.37
N TRP A 259 15.21 -25.53 5.79
CA TRP A 259 14.78 -25.30 7.17
C TRP A 259 13.59 -26.18 7.58
N SER A 260 12.59 -26.32 6.70
CA SER A 260 11.45 -27.20 6.94
C SER A 260 11.85 -28.69 6.99
N ARG A 261 12.74 -29.13 6.10
CA ARG A 261 13.32 -30.48 6.17
C ARG A 261 14.09 -30.70 7.46
N ALA A 262 14.93 -29.75 7.88
CA ALA A 262 15.70 -29.83 9.12
C ALA A 262 14.81 -29.91 10.38
N LYS A 263 13.72 -29.14 10.41
CA LYS A 263 12.72 -29.24 11.49
C LYS A 263 11.97 -30.57 11.47
N LEU A 264 11.58 -31.07 10.29
CA LEU A 264 10.88 -32.35 10.18
C LEU A 264 11.75 -33.53 10.63
N THR A 265 13.05 -33.53 10.30
CA THR A 265 14.00 -34.54 10.82
C THR A 265 14.19 -34.40 12.34
N PHE A 266 14.30 -33.18 12.86
CA PHE A 266 14.43 -32.96 14.32
C PHE A 266 13.21 -33.46 15.11
N TRP A 267 12.00 -33.33 14.55
CA TRP A 267 10.77 -33.85 15.17
C TRP A 267 10.59 -35.36 15.01
N TRP A 268 11.29 -36.00 14.07
CA TRP A 268 11.20 -37.44 13.82
C TRP A 268 12.19 -38.26 14.67
N GLU A 269 13.31 -37.66 15.09
CA GLU A 269 14.34 -38.27 15.95
C GLU A 269 14.04 -38.17 17.47
N ARG A 270 12.90 -37.56 17.84
CA ARG A 270 12.49 -37.35 19.24
C ARG A 270 11.22 -38.12 19.56
#